data_AF-A0A317Z7D6-F1
#
_entry.id   AF-A0A317Z7D6-F1
#
_cell.length_a   1.000
_cell.length_b   1.000
_cell.length_c   1.000
_cell.angle_alpha   90.00
_cell.angle_beta   90.00
_cell.angle_gamma   90.00
#
_symmetry.space_group_name_H-M   'P 1'
#
loop_
_entity.id
_entity.type
_entity.pdbx_description
1 polymer ?
#
loop_
_entity_poly.entity_id
_entity_poly.type
_entity_poly.pdbx_seq_one_letter_code
_entity_poly.pdbx_strand_id
1 'polypeptide(L)'
;TWGNASNWASAAAAAGYTVNNRPSAGAILQTTQGAFGHVAYVESVGSDGSIRVSEMNYGYGPGVVTSRTISASQAASYNYIH
;
A
#
# COMPACT_ATOMS: atom_id res chain seq x y z
N THR A 1 -15.61 6.54 -8.18
CA THR A 1 -14.14 6.67 -8.28
C THR A 1 -13.55 6.62 -6.87
N TRP A 2 -12.30 6.21 -6.67
CA TRP A 2 -11.74 6.02 -5.31
C TRP A 2 -11.15 7.30 -4.69
N GLY A 3 -10.80 8.31 -5.51
CA GLY A 3 -10.30 9.59 -5.04
C GLY A 3 -8.85 9.52 -4.54
N ASN A 4 -8.56 10.21 -3.44
CA ASN A 4 -7.22 10.26 -2.84
C ASN A 4 -6.87 8.95 -2.15
N ALA A 5 -5.57 8.63 -2.07
CA ALA A 5 -5.06 7.41 -1.42
C ALA A 5 -5.60 7.20 0.00
N SER A 6 -5.83 8.26 0.77
CA SER A 6 -6.43 8.19 2.11
C SER A 6 -7.85 7.58 2.13
N ASN A 7 -8.59 7.65 1.03
CA ASN A 7 -9.95 7.12 0.89
C ASN A 7 -10.00 5.74 0.21
N TRP A 8 -8.89 5.26 -0.35
CA TRP A 8 -8.90 4.05 -1.18
C TRP A 8 -9.36 2.80 -0.43
N ALA A 9 -8.96 2.61 0.83
CA ALA A 9 -9.41 1.46 1.61
C ALA A 9 -10.94 1.41 1.76
N SER A 10 -11.57 2.52 2.16
CA SER A 10 -13.03 2.61 2.30
C SER A 10 -13.74 2.50 0.95
N ALA A 11 -13.23 3.15 -0.09
CA ALA A 11 -13.82 3.12 -1.42
C ALA A 11 -13.69 1.75 -2.10
N ALA A 12 -12.57 1.06 -1.90
CA ALA A 12 -12.34 -0.30 -2.40
C ALA A 12 -13.26 -1.30 -1.70
N ALA A 13 -13.39 -1.22 -0.38
CA ALA A 13 -14.34 -2.05 0.37
C ALA A 13 -15.79 -1.82 -0.10
N ALA A 14 -16.21 -0.56 -0.30
CA ALA A 14 -17.53 -0.23 -0.84
C ALA A 14 -17.73 -0.72 -2.28
N ALA A 15 -16.66 -0.82 -3.06
CA ALA A 15 -16.66 -1.39 -4.41
C ALA A 15 -16.62 -2.94 -4.43
N GLY A 16 -16.57 -3.58 -3.26
CA GLY A 16 -16.59 -5.05 -3.13
C GLY A 16 -15.21 -5.71 -3.13
N TYR A 17 -14.13 -4.94 -3.09
CA TYR A 17 -12.77 -5.48 -2.95
C TYR A 17 -12.51 -5.95 -1.52
N THR A 18 -11.61 -6.91 -1.38
CA THR A 18 -11.19 -7.36 -0.06
C THR A 18 -10.18 -6.37 0.49
N VAL A 19 -10.49 -5.78 1.65
CA VAL A 19 -9.58 -4.86 2.35
C VAL A 19 -9.30 -5.40 3.73
N ASN A 20 -8.02 -5.63 4.04
CA ASN A 20 -7.59 -6.16 5.33
C ASN A 20 -6.14 -5.73 5.64
N ASN A 21 -5.58 -6.18 6.76
CA ASN A 21 -4.20 -5.86 7.16
C ASN A 21 -3.21 -7.01 6.86
N ARG A 22 -3.52 -7.85 5.86
CA ARG A 22 -2.66 -8.98 5.46
C ARG A 22 -1.96 -8.67 4.14
N PRO A 23 -0.63 -8.51 4.15
CA PRO A 23 0.10 -8.31 2.90
C PRO A 23 0.01 -9.54 2.01
N SER A 24 -0.12 -9.29 0.71
CA SER A 24 -0.01 -10.30 -0.34
C SER A 24 0.70 -9.70 -1.55
N ALA A 25 1.48 -10.51 -2.26
CA ALA A 25 2.00 -10.10 -3.56
C ALA A 25 0.82 -9.77 -4.49
N GLY A 26 0.92 -8.66 -5.21
CA GLY A 26 -0.15 -8.14 -6.06
C GLY A 26 -1.14 -7.19 -5.37
N ALA A 27 -1.15 -7.13 -4.04
CA ALA A 27 -2.03 -6.24 -3.31
C ALA A 27 -1.55 -4.78 -3.37
N ILE A 28 -2.48 -3.85 -3.15
CA ILE A 28 -2.16 -2.43 -2.96
C ILE A 28 -2.08 -2.13 -1.47
N LEU A 29 -0.87 -1.81 -0.99
CA LEU A 29 -0.67 -1.21 0.31
C LEU A 29 -1.27 0.20 0.30
N GLN A 30 -2.04 0.51 1.32
CA GLN A 30 -2.67 1.81 1.51
C GLN A 30 -2.42 2.32 2.93
N THR A 31 -2.10 3.61 3.03
CA THR A 31 -2.01 4.35 4.28
C THR A 31 -2.68 5.71 4.14
N THR A 32 -3.24 6.20 5.26
CA THR A 32 -3.77 7.56 5.37
C THR A 32 -2.68 8.58 5.69
N GLN A 33 -1.43 8.14 5.91
CA GLN A 33 -0.30 9.02 6.19
C GLN A 33 0.07 9.87 4.96
N GLY A 34 0.32 11.16 5.20
CA GLY A 34 0.59 12.16 4.16
C GLY A 34 -0.66 12.95 3.76
N ALA A 35 -0.48 14.10 3.08
CA ALA A 35 -1.56 15.03 2.77
C ALA A 35 -2.71 14.41 1.94
N PHE A 36 -2.40 13.41 1.11
CA PHE A 36 -3.37 12.69 0.28
C PHE A 36 -3.48 11.21 0.64
N GLY A 37 -2.84 10.77 1.73
CA GLY A 37 -2.50 9.37 1.95
C GLY A 37 -1.38 8.89 1.01
N HIS A 38 -1.06 7.61 1.09
CA HIS A 38 -0.09 6.99 0.20
C HIS A 38 -0.50 5.56 -0.18
N VAL A 39 -0.13 5.15 -1.39
CA VAL A 39 -0.35 3.79 -1.89
C VAL A 39 0.92 3.25 -2.53
N ALA A 40 1.17 1.96 -2.33
CA ALA A 40 2.28 1.24 -2.91
C ALA A 40 1.81 -0.13 -3.42
N TYR A 41 2.45 -0.65 -4.46
CA TYR A 41 2.20 -2.00 -4.97
C TYR A 41 3.09 -2.99 -4.24
N VAL A 42 2.52 -4.10 -3.74
CA VAL A 42 3.28 -5.16 -3.09
C VAL A 42 3.86 -6.11 -4.14
N GLU A 43 5.17 -6.04 -4.34
CA GLU A 43 5.89 -6.89 -5.29
C GLU A 43 6.06 -8.31 -4.75
N SER A 44 6.39 -8.44 -3.45
CA SER A 44 6.56 -9.74 -2.80
C SER A 44 6.42 -9.64 -1.27
N VAL A 45 6.11 -10.77 -0.65
CA VAL A 45 6.07 -10.93 0.80
C VAL A 45 7.15 -11.95 1.20
N GLY A 46 8.08 -11.52 2.05
CA GLY A 46 9.15 -12.35 2.58
C GLY A 46 8.64 -13.36 3.60
N SER A 47 9.40 -14.45 3.80
CA SER A 47 9.07 -15.48 4.80
C SER A 47 9.12 -14.96 6.24
N ASP A 48 9.84 -13.87 6.48
CA ASP A 48 9.93 -13.14 7.74
C ASP A 48 8.76 -12.14 7.95
N GLY A 49 7.83 -12.07 6.99
CA GLY A 49 6.70 -11.14 7.00
C GLY A 49 7.05 -9.73 6.51
N SER A 50 8.31 -9.45 6.13
CA SER A 50 8.66 -8.21 5.45
C SER A 50 8.03 -8.18 4.06
N ILE A 51 7.85 -6.98 3.50
CA ILE A 51 7.30 -6.82 2.16
C ILE A 51 8.19 -5.96 1.29
N ARG A 52 8.31 -6.34 0.02
CA ARG A 52 8.89 -5.51 -1.01
C ARG A 52 7.77 -4.75 -1.69
N VAL A 53 7.90 -3.42 -1.75
CA VAL A 53 6.92 -2.58 -2.43
C VAL A 53 7.58 -1.71 -3.49
N SER A 54 6.83 -1.44 -4.56
CA SER A 54 7.13 -0.37 -5.50
C SER A 54 6.09 0.73 -5.38
N GLU A 55 6.58 1.97 -5.31
CA GLU A 55 5.76 3.16 -5.10
C GLU A 55 6.28 4.30 -5.97
N MET A 56 5.41 5.24 -6.31
CA MET A 56 5.78 6.39 -7.12
C MET A 56 5.65 7.66 -6.27
N ASN A 57 6.63 8.56 -6.39
CA ASN A 57 6.67 9.88 -5.74
C ASN A 57 6.84 9.87 -4.21
N TYR A 58 7.11 8.73 -3.57
CA TYR A 58 7.34 8.70 -2.12
C TYR A 58 8.75 9.18 -1.77
N GLY A 59 8.88 10.44 -1.33
CA GLY A 59 10.17 11.04 -0.97
C GLY A 59 11.05 11.45 -2.14
N TYR A 60 10.55 11.33 -3.38
CA TYR A 60 11.22 11.71 -4.61
C TYR A 60 10.29 12.53 -5.51
N GLY A 61 10.87 13.20 -6.51
CA GLY A 61 10.12 14.04 -7.45
C GLY A 61 9.04 13.27 -8.23
N PRO A 62 8.12 14.00 -8.88
CA PRO A 62 7.04 13.42 -9.66
C PRO A 62 7.56 12.51 -10.79
N GLY A 63 6.96 11.34 -10.95
CA GLY A 63 7.30 10.33 -11.96
C GLY A 63 8.41 9.36 -11.55
N VAL A 64 8.99 9.52 -10.36
CA VAL A 64 10.05 8.62 -9.88
C VAL A 64 9.42 7.42 -9.21
N VAL A 65 9.59 6.25 -9.83
CA VAL A 65 9.28 4.96 -9.20
C VAL A 65 10.47 4.56 -8.34
N THR A 66 10.20 4.34 -7.06
CA THR A 66 11.15 3.75 -6.14
C THR A 66 10.58 2.47 -5.58
N SER A 67 11.46 1.70 -4.96
CA SER A 67 11.05 0.49 -4.28
C SER A 67 11.78 0.42 -2.96
N ARG A 68 11.08 0.01 -1.90
CA ARG A 68 11.69 -0.25 -0.59
C ARG A 68 11.22 -1.55 0.02
N THR A 69 11.91 -1.98 1.06
CA THR A 69 11.48 -3.09 1.92
C THR A 69 10.90 -2.52 3.19
N ILE A 70 9.72 -2.99 3.58
CA ILE A 70 9.01 -2.61 4.79
C ILE A 70 9.06 -3.80 5.75
N SER A 71 9.42 -3.56 7.01
CA SER A 71 9.49 -4.63 8.02
C SER A 71 8.11 -5.24 8.28
N ALA A 72 8.05 -6.47 8.79
CA ALA A 72 6.79 -7.11 9.15
C ALA A 72 5.93 -6.28 10.12
N SER A 73 6.56 -5.63 11.10
CA SER A 73 5.88 -4.78 12.08
C SER A 73 5.23 -3.56 11.44
N GLN A 74 5.91 -2.93 10.48
CA GLN A 74 5.35 -1.81 9.73
C GLN A 74 4.30 -2.29 8.72
N ALA A 75 4.54 -3.42 8.06
CA ALA A 75 3.60 -4.00 7.10
C ALA A 75 2.23 -4.27 7.75
N ALA A 76 2.22 -4.74 9.00
CA ALA A 76 1.00 -5.01 9.75
C ALA A 76 0.17 -3.76 10.10
N SER A 77 0.75 -2.55 10.04
CA SER A 77 0.02 -1.30 10.34
C SER A 77 -0.66 -0.67 9.13
N TYR A 78 -0.54 -1.27 7.94
CA TYR A 78 -1.15 -0.76 6.71
C TYR A 78 -2.39 -1.56 6.30
N ASN A 79 -3.21 -0.96 5.45
CA ASN A 79 -4.29 -1.66 4.77
C ASN A 79 -3.78 -2.24 3.45
N TYR A 80 -4.34 -3.37 3.06
CA TYR A 80 -4.07 -4.04 1.79
C TYR A 80 -5.39 -4.24 1.07
N ILE A 81 -5.45 -3.74 -0.16
CA ILE A 81 -6.56 -3.92 -1.07
C ILE A 81 -6.17 -5.06 -2.03
N HIS A 82 -6.99 -6.11 -2.07
CA HIS A 82 -6.81 -7.30 -2.89
C HIS A 82 -7.83 -7.34 -4.02
#